data_AF-T0ZAP4-F1
#
_entry.id   AF-T0ZAP4-F1
#
_cell.length_a   1.000
_cell.length_b   1.000
_cell.length_c   1.000
_cell.angle_alpha   90.00
_cell.angle_beta   90.00
_cell.angle_gamma   90.00
#
_symmetry.space_group_name_H-M   'P 1'
#
loop_
_entity.id
_entity.type
_entity.pdbx_description
1 polymer ?
#
loop_
_entity_poly.entity_id
_entity_poly.type
_entity_poly.pdbx_seq_one_letter_code
_entity_poly.pdbx_strand_id
1 'polypeptide(L)'
;LFSPEPKAPNAQARRDKDGVAFLSEKGLGNELRRMLRKVQPAGVRWRPYVLRSFASSQLMVAENAGLLTRDAREFLLGHVADIGRRYNLGKGRVRDDLEADVAEMYTRASDRFLRILTLSERPVDYRPVLRVLLAGAGYTKAQIDKMGDLSEERVIEAIREKRVASIEVYDPAPGAKMPTVPFSDLARWMEKGWKKVADDGRGNFLLGPN
;
A
#
# COMPACT_ATOMS: atom_id res chain seq x y z
N LEU A 1 20.74 40.17 -39.77
CA LEU A 1 19.79 40.89 -38.90
C LEU A 1 18.68 39.93 -38.50
N PHE A 2 18.92 39.06 -37.51
CA PHE A 2 17.86 38.25 -36.93
C PHE A 2 17.01 39.16 -36.06
N SER A 3 15.85 39.56 -36.57
CA SER A 3 14.84 40.23 -35.77
C SER A 3 14.13 39.14 -34.96
N PRO A 4 14.24 39.09 -33.63
CA PRO A 4 13.46 38.12 -32.86
C PRO A 4 11.99 38.52 -32.95
N GLU A 5 11.16 37.61 -33.46
CA GLU A 5 9.70 37.76 -33.47
C GLU A 5 9.18 38.24 -32.10
N PRO A 6 8.14 39.09 -32.09
CA PRO A 6 7.61 39.64 -30.85
C PRO A 6 7.09 38.52 -29.94
N LYS A 7 7.70 38.39 -28.76
CA LYS A 7 7.26 37.46 -27.70
C LYS A 7 5.79 37.70 -27.40
N ALA A 8 4.91 36.81 -27.85
CA ALA A 8 3.49 36.90 -27.59
C ALA A 8 3.22 37.10 -26.09
N PRO A 9 2.36 38.04 -25.68
CA PRO A 9 2.17 38.44 -24.28
C PRO A 9 1.64 37.33 -23.36
N ASN A 10 1.29 36.17 -23.93
CA ASN A 10 0.75 34.99 -23.26
C ASN A 10 1.54 33.70 -23.54
N ALA A 11 2.81 33.78 -23.93
CA ALA A 11 3.65 32.59 -24.08
C ALA A 11 3.76 31.85 -22.74
N GLN A 12 3.14 30.67 -22.65
CA GLN A 12 3.10 29.85 -21.43
C GLN A 12 4.51 29.40 -21.02
N ALA A 13 5.35 29.13 -22.02
CA ALA A 13 6.76 28.83 -21.87
C ALA A 13 7.62 30.04 -22.23
N ARG A 14 8.55 30.39 -21.35
CA ARG A 14 9.68 31.27 -21.63
C ARG A 14 10.91 30.40 -21.87
N ARG A 15 11.90 30.94 -22.55
CA ARG A 15 13.22 30.29 -22.71
C ARG A 15 14.26 31.08 -21.93
N ASP A 16 15.14 30.36 -21.25
CA ASP A 16 16.32 30.95 -20.62
C ASP A 16 17.38 31.28 -21.68
N LYS A 17 18.48 31.92 -21.27
CA LYS A 17 19.65 32.24 -22.09
C LYS A 17 20.24 31.00 -22.75
N ASP A 18 20.17 29.86 -22.06
CA ASP A 18 20.63 28.55 -22.55
C ASP A 18 19.58 27.85 -23.43
N GLY A 19 18.47 28.52 -23.76
CA GLY A 19 17.40 28.00 -24.61
C GLY A 19 16.44 27.02 -23.93
N VAL A 20 16.67 26.67 -22.66
CA VAL A 20 15.81 25.78 -21.86
C VAL A 20 14.44 26.42 -21.64
N ALA A 21 13.39 25.69 -21.99
CA ALA A 21 12.02 26.16 -21.79
C ALA A 21 11.59 25.99 -20.33
N PHE A 22 11.00 27.03 -19.75
CA PHE A 22 10.43 27.03 -18.41
C PHE A 22 9.06 27.71 -18.39
N LEU A 23 8.18 27.27 -17.49
CA LEU A 23 6.88 27.92 -17.29
C LEU A 23 7.08 29.27 -16.62
N SER A 24 6.49 30.31 -17.20
CA SER A 24 6.46 31.61 -16.53
C SER A 24 5.58 31.55 -15.28
N GLU A 25 5.88 32.37 -14.26
CA GLU A 25 5.04 32.49 -13.06
C GLU A 25 3.58 32.78 -13.41
N LYS A 26 3.35 33.70 -14.37
CA LYS A 26 2.02 34.03 -14.87
C LYS A 26 1.35 32.83 -15.54
N GLY A 27 2.10 32.07 -16.34
CA GLY A 27 1.65 30.84 -16.99
C GLY A 27 1.23 29.78 -15.97
N LEU A 28 2.11 29.47 -15.03
CA LEU A 28 1.86 28.52 -13.93
C LEU A 28 0.65 28.95 -13.09
N GLY A 29 0.58 30.22 -12.70
CA GLY A 29 -0.53 30.76 -11.92
C GLY A 29 -1.87 30.67 -12.65
N ASN A 30 -1.90 30.92 -13.96
CA ASN A 30 -3.11 30.78 -14.77
C ASN A 30 -3.54 29.32 -14.91
N GLU A 31 -2.57 28.42 -15.09
CA GLU A 31 -2.81 26.99 -15.17
C GLU A 31 -3.39 26.43 -13.87
N LEU A 32 -2.76 26.74 -12.73
CA LEU A 32 -3.25 26.34 -11.42
C LEU A 32 -4.65 26.88 -11.15
N ARG A 33 -4.94 28.15 -11.49
CA ARG A 33 -6.29 28.70 -11.35
C ARG A 33 -7.30 27.97 -12.24
N ARG A 34 -6.91 27.57 -13.46
CA ARG A 34 -7.77 26.80 -14.36
C ARG A 34 -8.12 25.45 -13.77
N MET A 35 -7.14 24.74 -13.21
CA MET A 35 -7.35 23.44 -12.57
C MET A 35 -8.18 23.56 -11.29
N LEU A 36 -7.86 24.51 -10.41
CA LEU A 36 -8.60 24.74 -9.17
C LEU A 36 -10.08 25.08 -9.42
N ARG A 37 -10.40 25.83 -10.48
CA ARG A 37 -11.80 26.14 -10.85
C ARG A 37 -12.64 24.90 -11.18
N LYS A 38 -12.01 23.80 -11.62
CA LYS A 38 -12.71 22.54 -11.94
C LYS A 38 -13.09 21.74 -10.69
N VAL A 39 -12.37 21.94 -9.58
CA VAL A 39 -12.49 21.12 -8.36
C VAL A 39 -13.01 21.90 -7.15
N GLN A 40 -13.03 23.24 -7.22
CA GLN A 40 -13.50 24.08 -6.11
C GLN A 40 -15.02 23.92 -5.91
N PRO A 41 -15.52 23.97 -4.65
CA PRO A 41 -16.95 23.99 -4.37
C PRO A 41 -17.66 25.22 -4.97
N ALA A 42 -18.96 25.09 -5.21
CA ALA A 42 -19.79 26.21 -5.65
C ALA A 42 -19.73 27.36 -4.63
N GLY A 43 -19.65 28.60 -5.11
CA GLY A 43 -19.57 29.79 -4.27
C GLY A 43 -18.17 30.08 -3.68
N VAL A 44 -17.19 29.21 -3.90
CA VAL A 44 -15.81 29.41 -3.41
C VAL A 44 -14.88 29.76 -4.56
N ARG A 45 -13.93 30.67 -4.32
CA ARG A 45 -12.89 31.04 -5.29
C ARG A 45 -11.51 30.75 -4.74
N TRP A 46 -10.95 29.60 -5.10
CA TRP A 46 -9.59 29.22 -4.70
C TRP A 46 -8.52 29.99 -5.48
N ARG A 47 -7.51 30.46 -4.75
CA ARG A 47 -6.25 30.99 -5.31
C ARG A 47 -5.18 29.90 -5.21
N PRO A 48 -4.15 29.90 -6.07
CA PRO A 48 -3.06 28.91 -6.00
C PRO A 48 -2.44 28.72 -4.60
N TYR A 49 -2.40 29.79 -3.80
CA TYR A 49 -1.89 29.77 -2.43
C TYR A 49 -2.65 28.81 -1.48
N VAL A 50 -3.86 28.38 -1.83
CA VAL A 50 -4.60 27.35 -1.08
C VAL A 50 -3.80 26.04 -1.01
N LEU A 51 -3.05 25.70 -2.06
CA LEU A 51 -2.24 24.48 -2.11
C LEU A 51 -1.11 24.53 -1.07
N ARG A 52 -0.50 25.69 -0.87
CA ARG A 52 0.50 25.89 0.19
C ARG A 52 -0.12 25.79 1.57
N SER A 53 -1.30 26.37 1.75
CA SER A 53 -2.02 26.33 3.04
C SER A 53 -2.43 24.89 3.40
N PHE A 54 -2.90 24.14 2.40
CA PHE A 54 -3.16 22.71 2.50
C PHE A 54 -1.88 21.95 2.90
N ALA A 55 -0.79 22.11 2.14
CA ALA A 55 0.47 21.43 2.44
C ALA A 55 0.99 21.73 3.84
N SER A 56 0.93 23.00 4.28
CA SER A 56 1.31 23.41 5.63
C SER A 56 0.49 22.69 6.71
N SER A 57 -0.82 22.60 6.50
CA SER A 57 -1.73 21.93 7.45
C SER A 57 -1.46 20.42 7.51
N GLN A 58 -1.26 19.79 6.35
CA GLN A 58 -0.93 18.36 6.29
C GLN A 58 0.43 18.03 6.90
N LEU A 59 1.44 18.87 6.70
CA LEU A 59 2.75 18.70 7.34
C LEU A 59 2.68 18.90 8.86
N MET A 60 1.79 19.78 9.35
CA MET A 60 1.52 19.90 10.79
C MET A 60 0.89 18.63 11.36
N VAL A 61 -0.05 18.00 10.64
CA VAL A 61 -0.60 16.70 11.04
C VAL A 61 0.48 15.61 11.04
N ALA A 62 1.37 15.62 10.04
CA ALA A 62 2.48 14.68 9.97
C ALA A 62 3.49 14.84 11.12
N GLU A 63 3.73 16.07 11.58
CA GLU A 63 4.52 16.35 12.78
C GLU A 63 3.86 15.80 14.04
N ASN A 64 2.55 16.03 14.20
CA ASN A 64 1.81 15.47 15.33
C ASN A 64 1.81 13.93 15.33
N ALA A 65 1.94 13.31 14.15
CA ALA A 65 2.08 11.87 13.99
C ALA A 65 3.53 11.36 14.16
N GLY A 66 4.49 12.24 14.48
CA GLY A 66 5.90 11.90 14.70
C GLY A 66 6.69 11.58 13.42
N LEU A 67 6.17 11.90 12.24
CA LEU A 67 6.86 11.63 10.96
C LEU A 67 7.84 12.75 10.56
N LEU A 68 7.65 13.94 11.11
CA LEU A 68 8.45 15.14 10.84
C LEU A 68 8.77 15.85 12.15
N THR A 69 9.96 16.45 12.22
CA THR A 69 10.26 17.43 13.26
C THR A 69 9.73 18.80 12.86
N ARG A 70 9.46 19.64 13.87
CA ARG A 70 9.07 21.04 13.64
C ARG A 70 10.06 21.78 12.76
N ASP A 71 11.35 21.59 13.01
CA ASP A 71 12.43 22.22 12.26
C ASP A 71 12.44 21.77 10.79
N ALA A 72 12.19 20.49 10.53
CA ALA A 72 12.07 19.96 9.18
C ALA A 72 10.84 20.55 8.47
N ARG A 73 9.67 20.62 9.15
CA ARG A 73 8.46 21.26 8.62
C ARG A 73 8.72 22.74 8.26
N GLU A 74 9.31 23.51 9.17
CA GLU A 74 9.60 24.93 8.96
C GLU A 74 10.62 25.13 7.83
N PHE A 75 11.62 24.24 7.73
CA PHE A 75 12.54 24.22 6.60
C PHE A 75 11.84 23.95 5.26
N LEU A 76 11.01 22.89 5.19
CA LEU A 76 10.27 22.50 3.98
C LEU A 76 9.30 23.60 3.51
N LEU A 77 8.69 24.34 4.45
CA LEU A 77 7.85 25.49 4.13
C LEU A 77 8.66 26.73 3.76
N GLY A 78 9.98 26.74 3.95
CA GLY A 78 10.83 27.90 3.70
C GLY A 78 10.59 29.04 4.70
N HIS A 79 10.14 28.72 5.92
CA HIS A 79 10.02 29.73 6.98
C HIS A 79 11.41 30.17 7.44
N VAL A 80 11.52 31.40 7.95
CA VAL A 80 12.75 31.87 8.56
C VAL A 80 12.96 31.09 9.87
N ALA A 81 14.11 30.43 9.98
CA ALA A 81 14.49 29.61 11.12
C ALA A 81 14.39 30.39 12.44
N ASP A 82 13.77 29.79 13.46
CA ASP A 82 14.12 30.12 14.83
C ASP A 82 15.57 29.67 15.12
N ILE A 83 16.16 30.15 16.22
CA ILE A 83 17.52 29.83 16.65
C ILE A 83 17.74 28.30 16.70
N GLY A 84 16.75 27.53 17.17
CA GLY A 84 16.82 26.06 17.27
C GLY A 84 17.11 25.36 15.95
N ARG A 85 16.40 25.71 14.87
CA ARG A 85 16.63 25.11 13.54
C ARG A 85 18.05 25.35 13.02
N ARG A 86 18.70 26.47 13.39
CA ARG A 86 20.10 26.72 13.00
C ARG A 86 21.05 25.69 13.61
N TYR A 87 20.74 25.19 14.80
CA TYR A 87 21.52 24.16 15.48
C TYR A 87 21.14 22.75 15.03
N ASN A 88 19.86 22.51 14.70
CA ASN A 88 19.36 21.18 14.39
C ASN A 88 19.51 20.80 12.91
N LEU A 89 19.27 21.72 11.97
CA LEU A 89 19.36 21.44 10.53
C LEU A 89 20.42 22.27 9.82
N GLY A 90 20.78 23.44 10.35
CA GLY A 90 21.76 24.35 9.76
C GLY A 90 21.18 25.71 9.37
N LYS A 91 22.07 26.65 9.03
CA LYS A 91 21.71 28.02 8.67
C LYS A 91 21.41 28.12 7.18
N GLY A 92 20.12 28.16 6.83
CA GLY A 92 19.64 28.43 5.46
C GLY A 92 19.70 27.22 4.51
N ARG A 93 20.58 26.25 4.76
CA ARG A 93 20.64 24.95 4.09
C ARG A 93 20.68 23.84 5.16
N VAL A 94 20.07 22.69 4.84
CA VAL A 94 20.24 21.47 5.63
C VAL A 94 21.69 21.02 5.52
N ARG A 95 22.30 20.62 6.63
CA ARG A 95 23.65 20.04 6.63
C ARG A 95 23.67 18.78 5.76
N ASP A 96 24.77 18.55 5.06
CA ASP A 96 24.87 17.46 4.08
C ASP A 96 24.63 16.07 4.73
N ASP A 97 24.95 15.91 6.02
CA ASP A 97 24.70 14.68 6.78
C ASP A 97 23.22 14.43 7.11
N LEU A 98 22.37 15.46 7.03
CA LEU A 98 20.94 15.40 7.38
C LEU A 98 20.02 15.52 6.16
N GLU A 99 20.57 15.75 4.97
CA GLU A 99 19.77 15.95 3.75
C GLU A 99 18.93 14.72 3.42
N ALA A 100 19.54 13.53 3.52
CA ALA A 100 18.85 12.26 3.31
C ALA A 100 17.73 12.03 4.33
N ASP A 101 17.98 12.32 5.61
CA ASP A 101 17.00 12.15 6.68
C ASP A 101 15.78 13.07 6.49
N VAL A 102 16.02 14.35 6.15
CA VAL A 102 14.94 15.30 5.88
C VAL A 102 14.14 14.88 4.64
N ALA A 103 14.81 14.38 3.60
CA ALA A 103 14.15 13.83 2.41
C ALA A 103 13.30 12.60 2.73
N GLU A 104 13.78 11.69 3.59
CA GLU A 104 13.03 10.53 4.05
C GLU A 104 11.82 10.94 4.91
N MET A 105 11.99 11.90 5.84
CA MET A 105 10.88 12.45 6.62
C MET A 105 9.81 13.06 5.71
N TYR A 106 10.22 13.84 4.71
CA TYR A 106 9.29 14.40 3.72
C TYR A 106 8.58 13.29 2.94
N THR A 107 9.29 12.24 2.52
CA THR A 107 8.71 11.12 1.77
C THR A 107 7.62 10.41 2.58
N ARG A 108 7.91 10.03 3.83
CA ARG A 108 6.95 9.38 4.74
C ARG A 108 5.74 10.27 5.04
N ALA A 109 5.96 11.56 5.29
CA ALA A 109 4.89 12.52 5.51
C ALA A 109 4.04 12.73 4.25
N SER A 110 4.69 12.80 3.08
CA SER A 110 4.04 13.00 1.80
C SER A 110 3.15 11.82 1.44
N ASP A 111 3.68 10.60 1.54
CA ASP A 111 2.95 9.38 1.23
C ASP A 111 1.69 9.21 2.08
N ARG A 112 1.75 9.63 3.34
CA ARG A 112 0.62 9.49 4.26
C ARG A 112 -0.38 10.65 4.18
N PHE A 113 0.09 11.89 4.05
CA PHE A 113 -0.74 13.08 4.28
C PHE A 113 -0.80 14.08 3.11
N LEU A 114 0.18 14.15 2.21
CA LEU A 114 0.16 15.09 1.08
C LEU A 114 -0.33 14.46 -0.22
N ARG A 115 -0.05 13.17 -0.41
CA ARG A 115 -0.49 12.41 -1.58
C ARG A 115 -2.00 12.20 -1.49
N ILE A 116 -2.72 12.98 -2.29
CA ILE A 116 -4.12 12.76 -2.61
C ILE A 116 -4.21 11.66 -3.68
N LEU A 117 -3.59 10.51 -3.41
CA LEU A 117 -3.86 9.33 -4.23
C LEU A 117 -5.29 8.88 -3.89
N THR A 118 -6.10 8.63 -4.92
CA THR A 118 -7.28 7.79 -4.76
C THR A 118 -6.85 6.52 -4.05
N LEU A 119 -7.59 6.07 -3.04
CA LEU A 119 -7.24 4.90 -2.22
C LEU A 119 -6.81 3.66 -3.05
N SER A 120 -7.22 3.56 -4.31
CA SER A 120 -6.83 2.50 -5.24
C SER A 120 -5.35 2.51 -5.68
N GLU A 121 -4.64 3.62 -5.52
CA GLU A 121 -3.23 3.75 -5.96
C GLU A 121 -2.22 3.64 -4.82
N ARG A 122 -2.68 3.40 -3.59
CA ARG A 122 -1.77 3.03 -2.50
C ARG A 122 -1.37 1.57 -2.69
N PRO A 123 -0.08 1.25 -2.95
CA PRO A 123 0.34 -0.13 -2.91
C PRO A 123 0.18 -0.63 -1.47
N VAL A 124 -0.89 -1.38 -1.22
CA VAL A 124 -1.06 -2.08 0.05
C VAL A 124 -0.05 -3.20 0.02
N ASP A 125 0.98 -3.15 0.87
CA ASP A 125 1.85 -4.30 1.07
C ASP A 125 1.04 -5.37 1.81
N TYR A 126 0.56 -6.36 1.06
CA TYR A 126 -0.24 -7.47 1.56
C TYR A 126 0.63 -8.63 2.07
N ARG A 127 1.96 -8.58 1.90
CA ARG A 127 2.88 -9.63 2.37
C ARG A 127 2.74 -9.92 3.87
N PRO A 128 2.59 -8.92 4.78
CA PRO A 128 2.39 -9.20 6.20
C PRO A 128 1.10 -9.99 6.45
N VAL A 129 0.02 -9.68 5.73
CA VAL A 129 -1.28 -10.36 5.86
C VAL A 129 -1.16 -11.82 5.39
N LEU A 130 -0.54 -12.04 4.24
CA LEU A 130 -0.31 -13.39 3.71
C LEU A 130 0.57 -14.25 4.63
N ARG A 131 1.59 -13.65 5.25
CA ARG A 131 2.44 -14.34 6.24
C ARG A 131 1.65 -14.80 7.46
N VAL A 132 0.71 -14.00 7.97
CA VAL A 132 -0.18 -14.38 9.08
C VAL A 132 -1.11 -15.51 8.67
N LEU A 133 -1.65 -15.47 7.44
CA LEU A 133 -2.57 -16.48 6.92
C LEU A 133 -1.88 -17.85 6.75
N LEU A 134 -0.65 -17.87 6.22
CA LEU A 134 0.18 -19.08 6.12
C LEU A 134 0.58 -19.63 7.49
N ALA A 135 0.92 -18.75 8.44
CA ALA A 135 1.21 -19.17 9.81
C ALA A 135 -0.03 -19.82 10.47
N GLY A 136 -1.23 -19.27 10.25
CA GLY A 136 -2.48 -19.87 10.70
C GLY A 136 -2.81 -21.22 10.03
N ALA A 137 -2.33 -21.43 8.81
CA ALA A 137 -2.41 -22.71 8.11
C ALA A 137 -1.33 -23.74 8.55
N GLY A 138 -0.47 -23.38 9.52
CA GLY A 138 0.52 -24.29 10.08
C GLY A 138 1.88 -24.28 9.37
N TYR A 139 2.20 -23.25 8.59
CA TYR A 139 3.54 -23.04 8.05
C TYR A 139 4.45 -22.36 9.07
N THR A 140 5.69 -22.84 9.18
CA THR A 140 6.69 -22.20 10.03
C THR A 140 7.29 -20.96 9.36
N LYS A 141 7.82 -20.02 10.16
CA LYS A 141 8.48 -18.82 9.63
C LYS A 141 9.58 -19.15 8.60
N ALA A 142 10.37 -20.18 8.86
CA ALA A 142 11.40 -20.65 7.94
C ALA A 142 10.86 -21.19 6.61
N GLN A 143 9.69 -21.85 6.62
CA GLN A 143 9.02 -22.30 5.39
C GLN A 143 8.49 -21.13 4.57
N ILE A 144 7.93 -20.13 5.25
CA ILE A 144 7.38 -18.91 4.64
C ILE A 144 8.50 -18.08 4.00
N ASP A 145 9.64 -17.92 4.70
CA ASP A 145 10.78 -17.17 4.16
C ASP A 145 11.44 -17.91 2.98
N LYS A 146 11.41 -19.25 2.96
CA LYS A 146 11.91 -20.06 1.85
C LYS A 146 11.01 -20.00 0.60
N MET A 147 9.72 -19.71 0.76
CA MET A 147 8.81 -19.58 -0.39
C MET A 147 9.17 -18.37 -1.26
N GLY A 148 9.68 -17.29 -0.68
CA GLY A 148 10.23 -16.12 -1.39
C GLY A 148 9.19 -15.28 -2.14
N ASP A 149 8.37 -15.94 -2.98
CA ASP A 149 7.18 -15.40 -3.61
C ASP A 149 5.94 -15.65 -2.74
N LEU A 150 5.22 -14.57 -2.46
CA LEU A 150 3.95 -14.55 -1.72
C LEU A 150 2.86 -13.97 -2.63
N SER A 151 2.78 -14.45 -3.86
CA SER A 151 1.64 -14.19 -4.74
C SER A 151 0.36 -14.83 -4.18
N GLU A 152 -0.79 -14.25 -4.51
CA GLU A 152 -2.09 -14.74 -4.02
C GLU A 152 -2.35 -16.18 -4.46
N GLU A 153 -2.03 -16.53 -5.72
CA GLU A 153 -2.23 -17.88 -6.25
C GLU A 153 -1.38 -18.90 -5.47
N ARG A 154 -0.12 -18.56 -5.19
CA ARG A 154 0.81 -19.46 -4.52
C ARG A 154 0.43 -19.71 -3.06
N VAL A 155 -0.10 -18.70 -2.37
CA VAL A 155 -0.60 -18.86 -1.00
C VAL A 155 -1.84 -19.76 -0.96
N ILE A 156 -2.76 -19.61 -1.91
CA ILE A 156 -3.95 -20.47 -2.01
C ILE A 156 -3.55 -21.93 -2.24
N GLU A 157 -2.59 -22.17 -3.14
CA GLU A 157 -2.07 -23.51 -3.42
C GLU A 157 -1.42 -24.13 -2.18
N ALA A 158 -0.54 -23.40 -1.50
CA ALA A 158 0.09 -23.85 -0.26
C ALA A 158 -0.95 -24.22 0.81
N ILE A 159 -1.95 -23.38 1.05
CA ILE A 159 -3.01 -23.67 2.02
C ILE A 159 -3.81 -24.92 1.63
N ARG A 160 -4.08 -25.12 0.34
CA ARG A 160 -4.76 -26.33 -0.15
C ARG A 160 -3.91 -27.57 0.04
N GLU A 161 -2.64 -27.55 -0.35
CA GLU A 161 -1.71 -28.66 -0.17
C GLU A 161 -1.60 -29.08 1.29
N LYS A 162 -1.46 -28.10 2.20
CA LYS A 162 -1.36 -28.37 3.64
C LYS A 162 -2.65 -28.92 4.21
N ARG A 163 -3.81 -28.39 3.79
CA ARG A 163 -5.12 -28.93 4.18
C ARG A 163 -5.30 -30.38 3.71
N VAL A 164 -4.96 -30.68 2.46
CA VAL A 164 -5.04 -32.05 1.91
C VAL A 164 -4.07 -32.98 2.63
N ALA A 165 -2.85 -32.53 2.92
CA ALA A 165 -1.87 -33.31 3.68
C ALA A 165 -2.27 -33.54 5.15
N SER A 166 -3.06 -32.64 5.74
CA SER A 166 -3.62 -32.79 7.10
C SER A 166 -4.88 -33.68 7.15
N ILE A 167 -5.45 -34.05 6.00
CA ILE A 167 -6.43 -35.13 5.90
C ILE A 167 -5.63 -36.44 5.88
N GLU A 168 -5.04 -36.81 7.00
CA GLU A 168 -4.71 -38.20 7.24
C GLU A 168 -6.02 -38.97 7.24
N VAL A 169 -6.15 -39.97 6.36
CA VAL A 169 -7.29 -40.88 6.30
C VAL A 169 -7.42 -41.55 7.67
N TYR A 170 -8.38 -41.08 8.47
CA TYR A 170 -8.72 -41.67 9.76
C TYR A 170 -9.15 -43.12 9.53
N ASP A 171 -8.35 -44.08 10.02
CA ASP A 171 -8.66 -45.51 10.06
C ASP A 171 -9.15 -45.86 11.48
N PRO A 172 -10.46 -45.80 11.77
CA PRO A 172 -10.95 -46.21 13.08
C PRO A 172 -10.77 -47.71 13.26
N ALA A 173 -10.14 -48.09 14.38
CA ALA A 173 -10.21 -49.45 14.88
C ALA A 173 -11.68 -49.91 15.02
N PRO A 174 -11.99 -51.20 14.81
CA PRO A 174 -13.35 -51.73 14.90
C PRO A 174 -13.90 -51.48 16.33
N GLY A 175 -14.80 -50.50 16.45
CA GLY A 175 -15.37 -50.02 17.72
C GLY A 175 -15.33 -48.50 17.94
N ALA A 176 -14.61 -47.73 17.12
CA ALA A 176 -14.60 -46.27 17.18
C ALA A 176 -15.52 -45.63 16.12
N LYS A 177 -16.02 -44.41 16.43
CA LYS A 177 -17.04 -43.60 15.73
C LYS A 177 -17.20 -43.88 14.22
N MET A 178 -18.46 -44.05 13.79
CA MET A 178 -18.90 -44.30 12.40
C MET A 178 -18.13 -43.43 11.39
N PRO A 179 -17.24 -44.01 10.56
CA PRO A 179 -16.49 -43.25 9.58
C PRO A 179 -17.41 -42.74 8.47
N THR A 180 -17.12 -41.53 7.99
CA THR A 180 -17.75 -40.94 6.79
C THR A 180 -16.76 -41.05 5.64
N VAL A 181 -17.11 -41.75 4.57
CA VAL A 181 -16.20 -42.02 3.44
C VAL A 181 -16.80 -41.55 2.10
N PRO A 182 -15.98 -41.04 1.17
CA PRO A 182 -16.46 -40.70 -0.17
C PRO A 182 -16.80 -41.96 -0.98
N PHE A 183 -17.64 -41.82 -2.02
CA PHE A 183 -18.08 -42.94 -2.87
C PHE A 183 -16.93 -43.78 -3.43
N SER A 184 -15.82 -43.13 -3.81
CA SER A 184 -14.65 -43.78 -4.41
C SER A 184 -14.05 -44.87 -3.52
N ASP A 185 -14.11 -44.68 -2.19
CA ASP A 185 -13.50 -45.60 -1.24
C ASP A 185 -14.49 -46.64 -0.69
N LEU A 186 -15.79 -46.51 -1.00
CA LEU A 186 -16.86 -47.31 -0.41
C LEU A 186 -16.65 -48.83 -0.60
N ALA A 187 -16.21 -49.26 -1.78
CA ALA A 187 -15.98 -50.67 -2.10
C ALA A 187 -14.92 -51.31 -1.17
N ARG A 188 -13.84 -50.58 -0.90
CA ARG A 188 -12.74 -51.04 -0.03
C ARG A 188 -13.20 -51.22 1.42
N TRP A 189 -14.14 -50.40 1.89
CA TRP A 189 -14.68 -50.50 3.24
C TRP A 189 -15.74 -51.60 3.37
N MET A 190 -16.51 -51.88 2.31
CA MET A 190 -17.45 -53.01 2.28
C MET A 190 -16.72 -54.37 2.36
N GLU A 191 -15.57 -54.51 1.70
CA GLU A 191 -14.71 -55.70 1.82
C GLU A 191 -14.17 -55.90 3.24
N LYS A 192 -13.92 -54.80 3.98
CA LYS A 192 -13.48 -54.82 5.38
C LYS A 192 -14.60 -55.12 6.38
N GLY A 193 -15.82 -55.44 5.92
CA GLY A 193 -16.95 -55.81 6.78
C GLY A 193 -17.75 -54.63 7.32
N TRP A 194 -17.73 -53.47 6.67
CA TRP A 194 -18.55 -52.31 7.05
C TRP A 194 -19.79 -52.16 6.16
N LYS A 195 -20.92 -51.80 6.75
CA LYS A 195 -22.21 -51.60 6.07
C LYS A 195 -22.57 -50.12 5.98
N LYS A 196 -23.17 -49.70 4.85
CA LYS A 196 -23.74 -48.36 4.69
C LYS A 196 -24.94 -48.17 5.63
N VAL A 197 -24.88 -47.14 6.46
CA VAL A 197 -25.93 -46.76 7.42
C VAL A 197 -26.72 -45.55 6.95
N ALA A 198 -26.05 -44.53 6.42
CA ALA A 198 -26.69 -43.29 5.97
C ALA A 198 -25.87 -42.56 4.89
N ASP A 199 -26.50 -41.58 4.24
CA ASP A 199 -25.92 -40.70 3.23
C ASP A 199 -25.98 -39.26 3.76
N ASP A 200 -24.88 -38.51 3.66
CA ASP A 200 -24.79 -37.13 4.14
C ASP A 200 -25.33 -36.09 3.13
N GLY A 201 -25.77 -36.55 1.95
CA GLY A 201 -26.30 -35.71 0.87
C GLY A 201 -25.25 -34.86 0.15
N ARG A 202 -23.97 -35.02 0.51
CA ARG A 202 -22.81 -34.33 -0.10
C ARG A 202 -21.87 -35.30 -0.82
N GLY A 203 -22.30 -36.54 -1.01
CA GLY A 203 -21.55 -37.59 -1.70
C GLY A 203 -20.67 -38.43 -0.79
N ASN A 204 -20.83 -38.33 0.53
CA ASN A 204 -20.17 -39.21 1.48
C ASN A 204 -21.16 -40.12 2.22
N PHE A 205 -20.68 -41.31 2.58
CA PHE A 205 -21.48 -42.35 3.22
C PHE A 205 -21.01 -42.59 4.64
N LEU A 206 -21.97 -42.66 5.55
CA LEU A 206 -21.77 -43.09 6.92
C LEU A 206 -21.77 -44.61 6.97
N LEU A 207 -20.70 -45.17 7.52
CA LEU A 207 -20.52 -46.62 7.66
C LEU A 207 -20.67 -47.06 9.12
N GLY A 208 -21.33 -48.20 9.31
CA GLY A 208 -21.42 -48.92 10.58
C GLY A 208 -20.80 -50.32 10.46
N PRO A 209 -20.37 -50.91 11.58
CA PRO A 209 -19.88 -52.28 11.57
C PRO A 209 -21.00 -53.26 11.16
N ASN A 210 -20.66 -54.33 10.43
CA ASN A 210 -21.55 -55.50 10.30
C ASN A 210 -21.64 -56.30 11.60
#